data_AF-A0A0S8CP43-F1
#
_entry.id   AF-A0A0S8CP43-F1
#
_cell.length_a   1.000
_cell.length_b   1.000
_cell.length_c   1.000
_cell.angle_alpha   90.00
_cell.angle_beta   90.00
_cell.angle_gamma   90.00
#
_symmetry.space_group_name_H-M   'P 1'
#
loop_
_entity.id
_entity.type
_entity.pdbx_description
1 polymer ?
#
loop_
_entity_poly.entity_id
_entity_poly.type
_entity_poly.pdbx_seq_one_letter_code
_entity_poly.pdbx_strand_id
1 'polypeptide(L)'
;MSFGPKLEDQSRLILPVGKQIKAWRKTNRKMGWGIRDEDFDHIEEPPPMTEADRRQGYIGALLCYGFGDDGAGHADAVLSGKVAWEYAQKRWWKKTWQCEYIDFDKADHIRLRPEAPPRPKGFYYAKFQPGEKLQRLTVSQARKNFKNETGLGPEGVQLLAITHKHFQDLMNERKISLMALADYDVAPYGFNDFFDAAQMFCSEGILGLGIGNVDQNYPLFGIPTIRFQ
;
A
#
# COMPACT_ATOMS: atom_id res chain seq x y z
N MET A 1 3.42 -17.35 -21.55
CA MET A 1 4.84 -16.97 -21.34
C MET A 1 4.87 -15.99 -20.18
N SER A 2 5.62 -16.30 -19.12
CA SER A 2 5.79 -15.39 -17.98
C SER A 2 6.88 -14.37 -18.33
N PHE A 3 6.51 -13.09 -18.43
CA PHE A 3 7.42 -11.96 -18.63
C PHE A 3 7.66 -11.21 -17.31
N GLY A 4 7.89 -11.93 -16.22
CA GLY A 4 8.29 -11.36 -14.93
C GLY A 4 9.82 -11.34 -14.80
N PRO A 5 10.42 -10.28 -14.20
CA PRO A 5 11.83 -10.31 -13.84
C PRO A 5 12.15 -11.50 -12.92
N LYS A 6 13.38 -12.05 -13.01
CA LYS A 6 13.83 -13.10 -12.09
C LYS A 6 13.76 -12.60 -10.64
N LEU A 7 13.52 -13.49 -9.68
CA LEU A 7 13.32 -13.15 -8.25
C LEU A 7 14.49 -12.32 -7.65
N GLU A 8 15.72 -12.57 -8.09
CA GLU A 8 16.90 -11.77 -7.72
C GLU A 8 16.85 -10.33 -8.26
N ASP A 9 16.30 -10.13 -9.44
CA ASP A 9 16.11 -8.82 -10.06
C ASP A 9 14.94 -8.06 -9.40
N GLN A 10 13.90 -8.79 -8.98
CA GLN A 10 12.78 -8.23 -8.21
C GLN A 10 13.20 -7.75 -6.81
N SER A 11 14.16 -8.42 -6.16
CA SER A 11 14.67 -7.97 -4.85
C SER A 11 15.30 -6.58 -4.88
N ARG A 12 15.80 -6.15 -6.05
CA ARG A 12 16.37 -4.82 -6.27
C ARG A 12 15.32 -3.72 -6.36
N LEU A 13 14.04 -4.09 -6.50
CA LEU A 13 12.93 -3.14 -6.47
C LEU A 13 12.72 -2.57 -5.07
N ILE A 14 13.12 -3.27 -4.00
CA ILE A 14 12.99 -2.75 -2.65
C ILE A 14 14.20 -1.86 -2.34
N LEU A 15 13.92 -0.61 -1.96
CA LEU A 15 14.96 0.33 -1.59
C LEU A 15 15.65 -0.11 -0.30
N PRO A 16 16.99 0.07 -0.19
CA PRO A 16 17.69 -0.09 1.07
C PRO A 16 17.05 0.76 2.19
N VAL A 17 17.04 0.24 3.43
CA VAL A 17 16.42 0.87 4.60
C VAL A 17 16.82 2.35 4.75
N GLY A 18 18.12 2.67 4.65
CA GLY A 18 18.58 4.05 4.75
C GLY A 18 17.97 5.00 3.71
N LYS A 19 17.63 4.51 2.50
CA LYS A 19 16.91 5.30 1.49
C LYS A 19 15.43 5.47 1.84
N GLN A 20 14.80 4.45 2.42
CA GLN A 20 13.41 4.53 2.90
C GLN A 20 13.29 5.54 4.05
N ILE A 21 14.16 5.45 5.06
CA ILE A 21 14.24 6.41 6.19
C ILE A 21 14.48 7.83 5.68
N LYS A 22 15.42 8.02 4.75
CA LYS A 22 15.69 9.33 4.15
C LYS A 22 14.46 9.90 3.42
N ALA A 23 13.68 9.05 2.75
CA ALA A 23 12.45 9.46 2.08
C ALA A 23 11.38 9.90 3.09
N TRP A 24 11.23 9.17 4.20
CA TRP A 24 10.35 9.53 5.31
C TRP A 24 10.77 10.84 5.98
N ARG A 25 12.05 11.01 6.37
CA ARG A 25 12.55 12.27 6.95
C ARG A 25 12.35 13.47 6.01
N LYS A 26 12.58 13.29 4.70
CA LYS A 26 12.33 14.33 3.70
C LYS A 26 10.85 14.71 3.62
N THR A 27 9.98 13.72 3.67
CA THR A 27 8.53 13.93 3.52
C THR A 27 7.94 14.55 4.79
N ASN A 28 8.31 14.05 5.97
CA ASN A 28 7.95 14.63 7.26
C ASN A 28 8.28 16.13 7.33
N ARG A 29 9.51 16.53 6.96
CA ARG A 29 9.90 17.95 6.90
C ARG A 29 9.08 18.79 5.92
N LYS A 30 8.70 18.22 4.77
CA LYS A 30 7.94 18.95 3.73
C LYS A 30 6.46 19.11 4.08
N MET A 31 5.91 18.17 4.83
CA MET A 31 4.51 18.17 5.21
C MET A 31 4.25 18.72 6.60
N GLY A 32 5.26 18.75 7.47
CA GLY A 32 5.10 19.16 8.86
C GLY A 32 4.24 18.18 9.66
N TRP A 33 4.34 16.87 9.35
CA TRP A 33 3.51 15.85 10.01
C TRP A 33 3.86 15.63 11.49
N GLY A 34 4.96 16.20 11.98
CA GLY A 34 5.34 16.12 13.39
C GLY A 34 5.81 14.74 13.84
N ILE A 35 6.21 13.85 12.92
CA ILE A 35 6.93 12.62 13.30
C ILE A 35 8.22 13.08 13.98
N ARG A 36 8.43 12.64 15.22
CA ARG A 36 9.51 13.15 16.05
C ARG A 36 10.83 12.52 15.62
N ASP A 37 11.95 13.20 15.86
CA ASP A 37 13.25 12.65 15.50
C ASP A 37 13.57 11.37 16.29
N GLU A 38 13.10 11.25 17.53
CA GLU A 38 13.23 10.04 18.34
C GLU A 38 12.54 8.84 17.68
N ASP A 39 11.39 9.05 17.01
CA ASP A 39 10.69 7.96 16.32
C ASP A 39 11.54 7.40 15.16
N PHE A 40 12.38 8.23 14.53
CA PHE A 40 13.32 7.78 13.50
C PHE A 40 14.56 7.09 14.06
N ASP A 41 14.97 7.44 15.28
CA ASP A 41 16.13 6.87 15.95
C ASP A 41 15.81 5.51 16.60
N HIS A 42 14.52 5.24 16.85
CA HIS A 42 13.99 3.98 17.37
C HIS A 42 13.42 3.05 16.29
N ILE A 43 13.68 3.30 15.01
CA ILE A 43 13.29 2.37 13.94
C ILE A 43 14.07 1.06 14.13
N GLU A 44 13.35 -0.03 14.36
CA GLU A 44 13.93 -1.37 14.49
C GLU A 44 14.63 -1.84 13.20
N GLU A 45 15.37 -2.95 13.29
CA GLU A 45 15.92 -3.57 12.08
C GLU A 45 14.80 -4.18 11.23
N PRO A 46 14.92 -4.14 9.88
CA PRO A 46 13.94 -4.78 9.02
C PRO A 46 13.92 -6.31 9.28
N PRO A 47 12.75 -6.95 9.24
CA PRO A 47 12.67 -8.39 9.42
C PRO A 47 13.47 -9.11 8.32
N PRO A 48 14.27 -10.14 8.67
CA PRO A 48 15.11 -10.81 7.70
C PRO A 48 14.26 -11.55 6.67
N MET A 49 14.72 -11.51 5.42
CA MET A 49 14.13 -12.27 4.32
C MET A 49 14.66 -13.70 4.34
N THR A 50 13.81 -14.65 4.73
CA THR A 50 14.15 -16.09 4.74
C THR A 50 14.05 -16.68 3.33
N GLU A 51 14.59 -17.88 3.13
CA GLU A 51 14.38 -18.62 1.88
C GLU A 51 12.90 -18.96 1.66
N ALA A 52 12.18 -19.28 2.75
CA ALA A 52 10.74 -19.56 2.69
C ALA A 52 9.95 -18.34 2.19
N ASP A 53 10.26 -17.14 2.66
CA ASP A 53 9.64 -15.90 2.20
C ASP A 53 9.88 -15.68 0.70
N ARG A 54 11.12 -15.88 0.24
CA ARG A 54 11.47 -15.76 -1.19
C ARG A 54 10.71 -16.76 -2.06
N ARG A 55 10.59 -18.02 -1.61
CA ARG A 55 9.76 -19.04 -2.31
C ARG A 55 8.29 -18.64 -2.34
N GLN A 56 7.80 -18.00 -1.28
CA GLN A 56 6.45 -17.43 -1.22
C GLN A 56 6.27 -16.18 -2.08
N GLY A 57 7.35 -15.57 -2.58
CA GLY A 57 7.31 -14.46 -3.54
C GLY A 57 7.50 -13.09 -2.88
N TYR A 58 7.84 -13.04 -1.60
CA TYR A 58 8.18 -11.80 -0.92
C TYR A 58 9.57 -11.34 -1.38
N ILE A 59 9.69 -10.04 -1.68
CA ILE A 59 10.88 -9.46 -2.32
C ILE A 59 11.67 -8.52 -1.40
N GLY A 60 11.13 -8.16 -0.24
CA GLY A 60 11.81 -7.34 0.76
C GLY A 60 10.83 -6.74 1.79
N ALA A 61 11.35 -5.84 2.63
CA ALA A 61 10.58 -5.16 3.67
C ALA A 61 10.32 -3.68 3.32
N LEU A 62 9.08 -3.25 3.49
CA LEU A 62 8.66 -1.86 3.39
C LEU A 62 8.66 -1.23 4.77
N LEU A 63 9.26 -0.06 4.89
CA LEU A 63 9.13 0.81 6.05
C LEU A 63 7.90 1.71 5.87
N CYS A 64 6.92 1.54 6.74
CA CYS A 64 5.66 2.27 6.76
C CYS A 64 5.53 3.08 8.06
N TYR A 65 4.57 4.00 8.10
CA TYR A 65 4.25 4.76 9.31
C TYR A 65 2.74 4.78 9.55
N GLY A 66 2.32 4.40 10.76
CA GLY A 66 0.94 4.46 11.21
C GLY A 66 0.64 5.76 11.93
N PHE A 67 -0.24 6.57 11.35
CA PHE A 67 -0.70 7.85 11.89
C PHE A 67 -1.98 7.69 12.72
N GLY A 68 -2.19 8.59 13.67
CA GLY A 68 -3.43 8.67 14.45
C GLY A 68 -3.59 7.53 15.45
N ASP A 69 -4.82 7.41 15.95
CA ASP A 69 -5.27 6.37 16.85
C ASP A 69 -6.68 5.92 16.43
N ASP A 70 -6.90 4.62 16.27
CA ASP A 70 -8.21 4.07 15.91
C ASP A 70 -9.17 3.93 17.12
N GLY A 71 -8.71 4.34 18.31
CA GLY A 71 -9.46 4.22 19.57
C GLY A 71 -9.19 2.90 20.30
N ALA A 72 -8.49 1.96 19.66
CA ALA A 72 -8.04 0.70 20.25
C ALA A 72 -6.52 0.68 20.49
N GLY A 73 -5.83 1.81 20.32
CA GLY A 73 -4.38 1.92 20.49
C GLY A 73 -3.59 1.52 19.25
N HIS A 74 -4.25 1.34 18.10
CA HIS A 74 -3.62 1.11 16.81
C HIS A 74 -3.68 2.36 15.93
N ALA A 75 -2.99 2.36 14.80
CA ALA A 75 -3.02 3.50 13.89
C ALA A 75 -4.36 3.59 13.19
N ASP A 76 -4.84 4.82 12.98
CA ASP A 76 -5.93 5.09 12.07
C ASP A 76 -5.44 4.87 10.64
N ALA A 77 -5.87 3.74 10.07
CA ALA A 77 -5.48 3.34 8.72
C ALA A 77 -5.97 4.35 7.67
N VAL A 78 -7.19 4.88 7.82
CA VAL A 78 -7.78 5.85 6.89
C VAL A 78 -6.97 7.14 6.89
N LEU A 79 -6.66 7.68 8.09
CA LEU A 79 -5.77 8.84 8.23
C LEU A 79 -4.39 8.57 7.64
N SER A 80 -3.82 7.39 7.91
CA SER A 80 -2.50 7.00 7.38
C SER A 80 -2.45 6.98 5.85
N GLY A 81 -3.54 6.57 5.21
CA GLY A 81 -3.71 6.64 3.75
C GLY A 81 -3.90 8.08 3.27
N LYS A 82 -4.77 8.83 3.95
CA LYS A 82 -5.09 10.23 3.65
C LYS A 82 -3.85 11.10 3.58
N VAL A 83 -3.04 11.12 4.65
CA VAL A 83 -1.86 12.00 4.70
C VAL A 83 -0.84 11.65 3.61
N ALA A 84 -0.68 10.35 3.32
CA ALA A 84 0.20 9.90 2.24
C ALA A 84 -0.32 10.34 0.86
N TRP A 85 -1.64 10.30 0.65
CA TRP A 85 -2.28 10.77 -0.58
C TRP A 85 -2.23 12.30 -0.74
N GLU A 86 -2.47 13.06 0.33
CA GLU A 86 -2.31 14.52 0.33
C GLU A 86 -0.87 14.93 -0.03
N TYR A 87 0.13 14.20 0.48
CA TYR A 87 1.50 14.42 0.06
C TYR A 87 1.69 14.12 -1.43
N ALA A 88 1.04 13.09 -1.95
CA ALA A 88 1.08 12.79 -3.38
C ALA A 88 0.49 13.95 -4.19
N GLN A 89 -0.71 14.43 -3.85
CA GLN A 89 -1.35 15.58 -4.49
C GLN A 89 -0.46 16.84 -4.43
N LYS A 90 0.12 17.16 -3.27
CA LYS A 90 1.03 18.31 -3.11
C LYS A 90 2.30 18.18 -3.96
N ARG A 91 2.81 16.96 -4.12
CA ARG A 91 4.07 16.71 -4.83
C ARG A 91 3.89 16.66 -6.34
N TRP A 92 2.83 16.02 -6.83
CA TRP A 92 2.61 15.77 -8.25
C TRP A 92 1.56 16.70 -8.88
N TRP A 93 0.94 17.58 -8.08
CA TRP A 93 -0.03 18.58 -8.52
C TRP A 93 -1.06 17.96 -9.50
N LYS A 94 -1.40 18.64 -10.59
CA LYS A 94 -2.27 18.21 -11.70
C LYS A 94 -1.98 16.81 -12.29
N LYS A 95 -0.96 16.07 -11.83
CA LYS A 95 -0.66 14.69 -12.20
C LYS A 95 -1.13 13.67 -11.15
N THR A 96 -2.18 13.99 -10.42
CA THR A 96 -2.93 13.02 -9.60
C THR A 96 -4.38 12.98 -10.05
N TRP A 97 -4.98 11.80 -10.03
CA TRP A 97 -6.40 11.60 -10.22
C TRP A 97 -6.97 10.81 -9.05
N GLN A 98 -8.11 11.23 -8.52
CA GLN A 98 -8.81 10.56 -7.43
C GLN A 98 -10.25 10.34 -7.86
N CYS A 99 -10.73 9.12 -7.72
CA CYS A 99 -12.14 8.80 -7.90
C CYS A 99 -12.98 9.51 -6.84
N GLU A 100 -14.10 10.11 -7.25
CA GLU A 100 -15.02 10.84 -6.36
C GLU A 100 -15.60 9.98 -5.22
N TYR A 101 -15.59 8.66 -5.41
CA TYR A 101 -16.06 7.67 -4.45
C TYR A 101 -15.09 7.39 -3.30
N ILE A 102 -13.83 7.79 -3.44
CA ILE A 102 -12.84 7.67 -2.36
C ILE A 102 -12.78 9.01 -1.65
N ASP A 103 -13.35 9.05 -0.46
CA ASP A 103 -13.35 10.24 0.40
C ASP A 103 -12.79 9.85 1.78
N PHE A 104 -11.53 10.25 2.04
CA PHE A 104 -10.86 9.96 3.31
C PHE A 104 -11.42 10.77 4.49
N ASP A 105 -12.23 11.80 4.22
CA ASP A 105 -12.85 12.63 5.25
C ASP A 105 -14.21 12.09 5.72
N LYS A 106 -14.72 11.05 5.06
CA LYS A 106 -15.98 10.38 5.40
C LYS A 106 -15.73 8.98 5.92
N ALA A 107 -15.83 8.83 7.24
CA ALA A 107 -15.54 7.57 7.93
C ALA A 107 -16.44 6.39 7.51
N ASP A 108 -17.61 6.66 6.93
CA ASP A 108 -18.54 5.68 6.38
C ASP A 108 -18.27 5.34 4.90
N HIS A 109 -17.37 6.06 4.24
CA HIS A 109 -17.00 5.83 2.83
C HIS A 109 -15.78 4.95 2.65
N ILE A 110 -14.84 4.95 3.60
CA ILE A 110 -13.63 4.15 3.51
C ILE A 110 -13.22 3.65 4.88
N ARG A 111 -12.82 2.38 4.95
CA ARG A 111 -12.31 1.77 6.17
C ARG A 111 -11.25 0.74 5.87
N LEU A 112 -10.50 0.39 6.91
CA LEU A 112 -9.83 -0.91 6.95
C LEU A 112 -10.91 -2.00 7.08
N ARG A 113 -10.88 -3.02 6.21
CA ARG A 113 -11.87 -4.11 6.25
C ARG A 113 -11.85 -4.80 7.63
N PRO A 114 -12.98 -5.28 8.15
CA PRO A 114 -13.06 -5.79 9.53
C PRO A 114 -12.08 -6.92 9.87
N GLU A 115 -11.78 -7.81 8.91
CA GLU A 115 -10.88 -8.94 9.13
C GLU A 115 -9.42 -8.65 8.73
N ALA A 116 -9.08 -7.40 8.41
CA ALA A 116 -7.69 -7.01 8.25
C ALA A 116 -7.08 -6.75 9.63
N PRO A 117 -5.81 -7.14 9.86
CA PRO A 117 -5.14 -6.86 11.11
C PRO A 117 -4.98 -5.34 11.31
N PRO A 118 -5.11 -4.84 12.55
CA PRO A 118 -4.91 -3.43 12.84
C PRO A 118 -3.47 -3.00 12.49
N ARG A 119 -3.28 -1.71 12.19
CA ARG A 119 -1.97 -1.19 11.78
C ARG A 119 -1.16 -0.70 12.99
N PRO A 120 0.14 -1.03 13.10
CA PRO A 120 0.97 -0.51 14.18
C PRO A 120 1.04 1.03 14.14
N LYS A 121 1.09 1.67 15.30
CA LYS A 121 1.38 3.11 15.42
C LYS A 121 2.88 3.35 15.27
N GLY A 122 3.24 4.47 14.65
CA GLY A 122 4.65 4.80 14.42
C GLY A 122 5.26 3.99 13.28
N PHE A 123 6.59 3.89 13.25
CA PHE A 123 7.29 3.13 12.23
C PHE A 123 7.12 1.62 12.43
N TYR A 124 6.83 0.91 11.33
CA TYR A 124 6.81 -0.54 11.31
C TYR A 124 7.27 -1.07 9.95
N TYR A 125 7.72 -2.33 9.94
CA TYR A 125 8.04 -3.04 8.70
C TYR A 125 6.93 -4.00 8.31
N ALA A 126 6.78 -4.16 6.99
CA ALA A 126 5.96 -5.23 6.43
C ALA A 126 6.71 -5.89 5.27
N LYS A 127 6.81 -7.22 5.28
CA LYS A 127 7.34 -7.95 4.11
C LYS A 127 6.37 -7.79 2.96
N PHE A 128 6.87 -7.49 1.77
CA PHE A 128 6.06 -7.18 0.60
C PHE A 128 6.23 -8.19 -0.51
N GLN A 129 5.10 -8.57 -1.10
CA GLN A 129 5.02 -9.41 -2.29
C GLN A 129 4.27 -8.65 -3.40
N PRO A 130 4.88 -8.45 -4.58
CA PRO A 130 4.18 -7.88 -5.73
C PRO A 130 3.10 -8.87 -6.19
N GLY A 131 1.87 -8.39 -6.37
CA GLY A 131 0.64 -9.18 -6.49
C GLY A 131 0.50 -10.11 -7.71
N GLU A 132 1.60 -10.41 -8.41
CA GLU A 132 1.67 -11.26 -9.61
C GLU A 132 1.06 -12.64 -9.38
N LYS A 133 1.28 -13.25 -8.21
CA LYS A 133 0.73 -14.56 -7.86
C LYS A 133 -0.79 -14.59 -7.73
N LEU A 134 -1.41 -13.44 -7.51
CA LEU A 134 -2.85 -13.31 -7.27
C LEU A 134 -3.60 -12.67 -8.45
N GLN A 135 -2.94 -12.41 -9.58
CA GLN A 135 -3.54 -11.76 -10.76
C GLN A 135 -4.75 -12.50 -11.37
N ARG A 136 -4.93 -13.78 -11.04
CA ARG A 136 -6.06 -14.60 -11.52
C ARG A 136 -7.20 -14.69 -10.51
N LEU A 137 -7.06 -14.06 -9.36
CA LEU A 137 -8.06 -14.07 -8.29
C LEU A 137 -8.73 -12.71 -8.22
N THR A 138 -10.02 -12.72 -7.88
CA THR A 138 -10.72 -11.53 -7.44
C THR A 138 -10.22 -11.13 -6.04
N VAL A 139 -10.51 -9.90 -5.60
CA VAL A 139 -10.15 -9.46 -4.24
C VAL A 139 -10.85 -10.33 -3.19
N SER A 140 -12.12 -10.69 -3.40
CA SER A 140 -12.84 -11.58 -2.48
C SER A 140 -12.22 -12.97 -2.38
N GLN A 141 -11.77 -13.54 -3.50
CA GLN A 141 -11.08 -14.82 -3.53
C GLN A 141 -9.71 -14.74 -2.86
N ALA A 142 -8.95 -13.67 -3.09
CA ALA A 142 -7.67 -13.45 -2.42
C ALA A 142 -7.84 -13.34 -0.90
N ARG A 143 -8.80 -12.52 -0.44
CA ARG A 143 -9.11 -12.32 0.99
C ARG A 143 -9.44 -13.64 1.70
N LYS A 144 -10.19 -14.55 1.07
CA LYS A 144 -10.50 -15.88 1.62
C LYS A 144 -9.26 -16.77 1.84
N ASN A 145 -8.18 -16.48 1.13
CA ASN A 145 -6.93 -17.24 1.21
C ASN A 145 -5.88 -16.58 2.10
N PHE A 146 -6.15 -15.37 2.60
CA PHE A 146 -5.29 -14.70 3.57
C PHE A 146 -5.29 -15.49 4.88
N LYS A 147 -4.16 -16.12 5.18
CA LYS A 147 -3.92 -16.83 6.44
C LYS A 147 -3.11 -15.91 7.37
N ASN A 148 -1.80 -15.90 7.17
CA ASN A 148 -0.85 -15.10 7.95
C ASN A 148 -0.34 -13.89 7.14
N GLU A 149 -1.06 -13.50 6.11
CA GLU A 149 -0.76 -12.36 5.25
C GLU A 149 -2.03 -11.55 5.07
N THR A 150 -1.88 -10.30 4.66
CA THR A 150 -3.02 -9.40 4.43
C THR A 150 -2.78 -8.53 3.21
N GLY A 151 -3.82 -7.85 2.73
CA GLY A 151 -3.69 -6.91 1.60
C GLY A 151 -2.97 -5.62 2.02
N LEU A 152 -2.54 -4.83 1.04
CA LEU A 152 -2.17 -3.45 1.32
C LEU A 152 -3.41 -2.63 1.70
N GLY A 153 -3.24 -1.69 2.62
CA GLY A 153 -4.14 -0.56 2.84
C GLY A 153 -3.35 0.74 2.67
N PRO A 154 -3.08 1.50 3.74
CA PRO A 154 -2.28 2.74 3.65
C PRO A 154 -0.88 2.51 3.10
N GLU A 155 -0.31 1.31 3.28
CA GLU A 155 1.05 0.97 2.86
C GLU A 155 1.23 1.09 1.35
N GLY A 156 0.22 0.78 0.54
CA GLY A 156 0.31 0.93 -0.92
C GLY A 156 0.37 2.39 -1.37
N VAL A 157 -0.37 3.27 -0.68
CA VAL A 157 -0.29 4.72 -0.92
C VAL A 157 1.08 5.23 -0.51
N GLN A 158 1.57 4.82 0.66
CA GLN A 158 2.91 5.20 1.16
C GLN A 158 4.04 4.68 0.27
N LEU A 159 3.92 3.46 -0.25
CA LEU A 159 4.87 2.85 -1.19
C LEU A 159 5.04 3.74 -2.42
N LEU A 160 3.94 4.13 -3.07
CA LEU A 160 3.98 4.91 -4.29
C LEU A 160 4.29 6.39 -4.02
N ALA A 161 3.77 6.97 -2.95
CA ALA A 161 3.92 8.40 -2.69
C ALA A 161 5.27 8.75 -2.03
N ILE A 162 5.77 7.89 -1.14
CA ILE A 162 6.85 8.22 -0.21
C ILE A 162 8.14 7.48 -0.55
N THR A 163 8.13 6.14 -0.45
CA THR A 163 9.36 5.35 -0.44
C THR A 163 9.77 4.85 -1.83
N HIS A 164 8.92 4.08 -2.52
CA HIS A 164 9.26 3.32 -3.73
C HIS A 164 8.64 3.91 -5.01
N LYS A 165 8.89 5.20 -5.26
CA LYS A 165 8.27 5.96 -6.36
C LYS A 165 8.54 5.38 -7.75
N HIS A 166 9.62 4.63 -7.93
CA HIS A 166 9.94 3.95 -9.18
C HIS A 166 8.91 2.86 -9.55
N PHE A 167 8.08 2.39 -8.60
CA PHE A 167 6.93 1.56 -8.95
C PHE A 167 5.91 2.30 -9.82
N GLN A 168 5.85 3.63 -9.75
CA GLN A 168 5.03 4.43 -10.68
C GLN A 168 5.57 4.33 -12.11
N ASP A 169 6.89 4.32 -12.28
CA ASP A 169 7.53 4.15 -13.60
C ASP A 169 7.24 2.75 -14.15
N LEU A 170 7.36 1.72 -13.31
CA LEU A 170 6.95 0.35 -13.67
C LEU A 170 5.48 0.26 -14.05
N MET A 171 4.61 1.04 -13.41
CA MET A 171 3.19 1.12 -13.76
C MET A 171 2.95 1.80 -15.10
N ASN A 172 3.59 2.94 -15.35
CA ASN A 172 3.51 3.64 -16.63
C ASN A 172 4.04 2.78 -17.79
N GLU A 173 5.11 2.01 -17.55
CA GLU A 173 5.70 1.08 -18.51
C GLU A 173 4.89 -0.23 -18.65
N ARG A 174 3.77 -0.36 -17.93
CA ARG A 174 2.90 -1.55 -17.90
C ARG A 174 3.60 -2.84 -17.46
N LYS A 175 4.73 -2.72 -16.75
CA LYS A 175 5.45 -3.84 -16.13
C LYS A 175 4.76 -4.33 -14.86
N ILE A 176 4.11 -3.40 -14.15
CA ILE A 176 3.18 -3.68 -13.06
C ILE A 176 1.89 -3.00 -13.45
N SER A 177 0.75 -3.69 -13.49
CA SER A 177 -0.44 -3.08 -14.07
C SER A 177 -1.11 -2.07 -13.15
N LEU A 178 -1.44 -2.49 -11.92
CA LEU A 178 -1.99 -1.66 -10.83
C LEU A 178 -1.83 -2.42 -9.51
N MET A 179 -2.13 -1.76 -8.39
CA MET A 179 -2.16 -2.37 -7.05
C MET A 179 -3.54 -2.22 -6.42
N ALA A 180 -4.20 -3.34 -6.17
CA ALA A 180 -5.41 -3.39 -5.38
C ALA A 180 -5.06 -3.37 -3.89
N LEU A 181 -5.55 -2.36 -3.18
CA LEU A 181 -5.42 -2.23 -1.74
C LEU A 181 -6.50 -3.09 -1.09
N ALA A 182 -6.27 -4.41 -1.09
CA ALA A 182 -7.24 -5.40 -0.67
C ALA A 182 -7.63 -5.31 0.82
N ASP A 183 -6.99 -4.47 1.64
CA ASP A 183 -7.42 -4.21 3.01
C ASP A 183 -8.30 -2.96 3.16
N TYR A 184 -8.45 -2.13 2.12
CA TYR A 184 -9.44 -1.06 2.11
C TYR A 184 -10.75 -1.51 1.50
N ASP A 185 -11.84 -1.24 2.22
CA ASP A 185 -13.19 -1.22 1.68
C ASP A 185 -13.58 0.23 1.40
N VAL A 186 -14.09 0.48 0.21
CA VAL A 186 -14.66 1.77 -0.21
C VAL A 186 -16.15 1.57 -0.45
N ALA A 187 -17.00 2.27 0.30
CA ALA A 187 -18.44 2.14 0.29
C ALA A 187 -19.12 3.52 0.14
N PRO A 188 -19.30 4.03 -1.09
CA PRO A 188 -19.78 5.40 -1.31
C PRO A 188 -21.19 5.68 -0.80
N TYR A 189 -21.95 4.62 -0.53
CA TYR A 189 -23.31 4.65 0.00
C TYR A 189 -23.41 3.96 1.38
N GLY A 190 -22.27 3.74 2.04
CA GLY A 190 -22.15 3.06 3.33
C GLY A 190 -21.96 1.54 3.22
N PHE A 191 -21.32 0.96 4.23
CA PHE A 191 -20.89 -0.45 4.25
C PHE A 191 -22.00 -1.51 4.32
N ASN A 192 -23.26 -1.08 4.49
CA ASN A 192 -24.40 -1.99 4.59
C ASN A 192 -25.00 -2.37 3.23
N ASP A 193 -24.58 -1.71 2.15
CA ASP A 193 -25.14 -1.90 0.80
C ASP A 193 -24.12 -2.57 -0.13
N PHE A 194 -23.05 -1.86 -0.49
CA PHE A 194 -22.00 -2.34 -1.38
C PHE A 194 -20.65 -1.70 -1.06
N PHE A 195 -19.58 -2.47 -1.18
CA PHE A 195 -18.22 -1.97 -1.03
C PHE A 195 -17.27 -2.57 -2.07
N ASP A 196 -16.32 -1.75 -2.51
CA ASP A 196 -15.27 -2.09 -3.46
C ASP A 196 -13.87 -1.99 -2.83
N ALA A 197 -12.85 -2.48 -3.54
CA ALA A 197 -11.46 -2.34 -3.12
C ALA A 197 -10.87 -1.05 -3.69
N ALA A 198 -10.14 -0.30 -2.88
CA ALA A 198 -9.33 0.79 -3.41
C ALA A 198 -8.21 0.23 -4.31
N GLN A 199 -7.82 0.98 -5.33
CA GLN A 199 -6.74 0.62 -6.24
C GLN A 199 -5.87 1.83 -6.58
N MET A 200 -4.57 1.56 -6.70
CA MET A 200 -3.56 2.52 -7.12
C MET A 200 -3.04 2.13 -8.50
N PHE A 201 -2.94 3.10 -9.41
CA PHE A 201 -2.38 2.90 -10.74
C PHE A 201 -1.57 4.12 -11.16
N CYS A 202 -0.71 3.95 -12.17
CA CYS A 202 -0.07 5.08 -12.83
C CYS A 202 -0.15 4.90 -14.34
N SER A 203 -0.68 5.90 -15.04
CA SER A 203 -0.78 5.89 -16.50
C SER A 203 -0.45 7.28 -17.04
N GLU A 204 0.41 7.34 -18.05
CA GLU A 204 0.88 8.60 -18.66
C GLU A 204 1.42 9.62 -17.64
N GLY A 205 2.03 9.11 -16.55
CA GLY A 205 2.56 9.91 -15.47
C GLY A 205 1.51 10.49 -14.52
N ILE A 206 0.25 10.10 -14.64
CA ILE A 206 -0.83 10.43 -13.71
C ILE A 206 -0.90 9.32 -12.66
N LEU A 207 -0.69 9.66 -11.40
CA LEU A 207 -0.92 8.75 -10.28
C LEU A 207 -2.40 8.75 -9.93
N GLY A 208 -3.05 7.61 -10.11
CA GLY A 208 -4.48 7.41 -9.88
C GLY A 208 -4.76 6.67 -8.58
N LEU A 209 -5.76 7.14 -7.84
CA LEU A 209 -6.42 6.42 -6.74
C LEU A 209 -7.89 6.23 -7.14
N GLY A 210 -8.29 4.98 -7.39
CA GLY A 210 -9.63 4.63 -7.83
C GLY A 210 -10.20 3.45 -7.07
N ILE A 211 -11.39 3.01 -7.47
CA ILE A 211 -12.02 1.78 -6.98
C ILE A 211 -11.96 0.70 -8.07
N GLY A 212 -11.84 -0.55 -7.64
CA GLY A 212 -11.94 -1.72 -8.51
C GLY A 212 -12.95 -2.70 -7.93
N ASN A 213 -13.70 -3.37 -8.82
CA ASN A 213 -14.75 -4.28 -8.37
C ASN A 213 -14.16 -5.50 -7.64
N VAL A 214 -14.65 -5.77 -6.43
CA VAL A 214 -14.11 -6.83 -5.56
C VAL A 214 -14.26 -8.25 -6.14
N ASP A 215 -15.27 -8.48 -6.98
CA ASP A 215 -15.65 -9.78 -7.53
C ASP A 215 -15.45 -9.92 -9.05
N GLN A 216 -14.98 -8.88 -9.74
CA GLN A 216 -14.65 -8.98 -11.17
C GLN A 216 -13.22 -9.46 -11.40
N ASN A 217 -13.05 -10.26 -12.44
CA ASN A 217 -11.74 -10.65 -12.93
C ASN A 217 -11.17 -9.56 -13.84
N TYR A 218 -10.03 -9.02 -13.43
CA TYR A 218 -9.28 -8.05 -14.21
C TYR A 218 -7.91 -8.65 -14.53
N PRO A 219 -7.64 -9.06 -15.80
CA PRO A 219 -6.44 -9.81 -16.16
C PRO A 219 -5.11 -9.06 -15.97
N LEU A 220 -5.18 -7.77 -15.61
CA LEU A 220 -4.07 -6.87 -15.32
C LEU A 220 -4.22 -6.26 -13.91
N PHE A 221 -4.82 -6.98 -12.97
CA PHE A 221 -5.09 -6.47 -11.63
C PHE A 221 -4.23 -7.22 -10.64
N GLY A 222 -3.24 -6.52 -10.08
CA GLY A 222 -2.35 -7.09 -9.08
C GLY A 222 -2.89 -6.88 -7.68
N ILE A 223 -2.96 -7.95 -6.89
CA ILE A 223 -3.31 -7.88 -5.46
C ILE A 223 -2.02 -8.09 -4.66
N PRO A 224 -1.27 -7.03 -4.32
CA PRO A 224 -0.10 -7.15 -3.46
C PRO A 224 -0.49 -7.60 -2.05
N THR A 225 0.38 -8.37 -1.43
CA THR A 225 0.22 -8.83 -0.05
C THR A 225 1.38 -8.36 0.81
N ILE A 226 1.07 -8.23 2.11
CA ILE A 226 2.03 -7.93 3.15
C ILE A 226 1.93 -8.91 4.32
N ARG A 227 3.02 -9.03 5.04
CA ARG A 227 3.09 -9.76 6.31
C ARG A 227 3.78 -8.92 7.36
N PHE A 228 3.08 -8.73 8.48
CA PHE A 228 3.65 -8.17 9.71
C PHE A 228 4.48 -9.25 10.41
N GLN A 229 5.61 -8.86 10.99
CA GLN A 229 6.44 -9.70 11.86
C GLN A 229 6.91 -8.88 13.03
#